data_AF-A0A7Z0EAS7-F1
#
_entry.id   AF-A0A7Z0EAS7-F1
#
_cell.length_a   1.000
_cell.length_b   1.000
_cell.length_c   1.000
_cell.angle_alpha   90.00
_cell.angle_beta   90.00
_cell.angle_gamma   90.00
#
_symmetry.space_group_name_H-M   'P 1'
#
loop_
_entity.id
_entity.type
_entity.pdbx_description
1 polymer ?
#
loop_
_entity_poly.entity_id
_entity_poly.type
_entity_poly.pdbx_seq_one_letter_code
_entity_poly.pdbx_strand_id
1 'polypeptide(L)'
;MKLTEFEDNALYFAASQAGMTPARFLKESALSRDRGMSVSERHELSTRLHQLQGSLAAIGNNINQLARRANAEEAVTKEISAELTHSLAQVRATMRRIDDALPSLAVSPEEADAT
;
A
#
# COMPACT_ATOMS: atom_id res chain seq x y z
N MET A 1 26.72 -1.55 -24.12
CA MET A 1 26.67 -3.03 -24.03
C MET A 1 25.52 -3.49 -24.91
N LYS A 2 25.71 -4.45 -25.81
CA LYS A 2 24.60 -5.04 -26.57
C LYS A 2 24.08 -6.24 -25.78
N LEU A 3 22.77 -6.27 -25.53
CA LEU A 3 22.12 -7.40 -24.90
C LEU A 3 22.07 -8.57 -25.90
N THR A 4 22.18 -9.79 -25.39
CA THR A 4 21.80 -10.98 -26.14
C THR A 4 20.28 -10.99 -26.37
N GLU A 5 19.79 -11.70 -27.39
CA GLU A 5 18.35 -11.80 -27.66
C GLU A 5 17.54 -12.32 -26.45
N PHE A 6 18.16 -13.17 -25.63
CA PHE A 6 17.55 -13.67 -24.41
C PHE A 6 17.40 -12.58 -23.34
N GLU A 7 18.47 -11.81 -23.11
CA GLU A 7 18.45 -10.69 -22.16
C GLU A 7 17.52 -9.57 -22.62
N ASP A 8 17.43 -9.34 -23.93
CA ASP A 8 16.53 -8.34 -24.51
C ASP A 8 15.07 -8.75 -24.26
N ASN A 9 14.69 -10.00 -24.56
CA ASN A 9 13.35 -10.51 -24.26
C ASN A 9 13.00 -10.48 -22.77
N ALA A 10 13.95 -10.85 -21.90
CA ALA A 10 13.76 -10.76 -20.46
C ALA A 10 13.53 -9.32 -19.97
N LEU A 11 14.28 -8.36 -20.55
CA LEU A 11 14.12 -6.94 -20.26
C LEU A 11 12.76 -6.41 -20.74
N TYR A 12 12.34 -6.75 -21.96
CA TYR A 12 11.02 -6.35 -22.49
C TYR A 12 9.89 -6.92 -21.64
N PHE A 13 10.00 -8.18 -21.22
CA PHE A 13 9.02 -8.80 -20.33
C PHE A 13 8.95 -8.12 -18.97
N ALA A 14 10.09 -7.87 -18.32
CA ALA A 14 10.14 -7.18 -17.03
C ALA A 14 9.63 -5.73 -17.11
N ALA A 15 9.99 -5.00 -18.17
CA ALA A 15 9.51 -3.64 -18.41
C ALA A 15 7.99 -3.60 -18.65
N SER A 16 7.46 -4.57 -19.41
CA SER A 16 6.02 -4.72 -19.66
C SER A 16 5.25 -4.99 -18.36
N GLN A 17 5.73 -5.89 -17.51
CA GLN A 17 5.11 -6.15 -16.20
C GLN A 17 5.11 -4.91 -15.30
N ALA A 18 6.13 -4.06 -15.41
CA ALA A 18 6.22 -2.78 -14.69
C ALA A 18 5.45 -1.63 -15.36
N GLY A 19 4.80 -1.86 -16.52
CA GLY A 19 4.10 -0.82 -17.27
C GLY A 19 5.03 0.26 -17.85
N MET A 20 6.29 -0.09 -18.14
CA MET A 20 7.33 0.85 -18.56
C MET A 20 7.95 0.47 -19.90
N THR A 21 8.53 1.48 -20.56
CA THR A 21 9.44 1.23 -21.67
C THR A 21 10.74 0.60 -21.16
N PRO A 22 11.40 -0.31 -21.90
CA PRO A 22 12.68 -0.93 -21.52
C PRO A 22 13.76 0.06 -21.10
N ALA A 23 13.92 1.16 -21.84
CA ALA A 23 14.92 2.19 -21.54
C ALA A 23 14.64 2.91 -20.20
N ARG A 24 13.37 3.22 -19.92
CA ARG A 24 12.96 3.79 -18.63
C ARG A 24 13.14 2.79 -17.49
N PHE A 25 12.79 1.53 -17.72
CA PHE A 25 12.97 0.45 -16.74
C PHE A 25 14.44 0.25 -16.37
N LEU A 26 15.36 0.23 -17.35
CA LEU A 26 16.80 0.19 -17.10
C LEU A 26 17.30 1.40 -16.34
N LYS A 27 16.90 2.61 -16.77
CA LYS A 27 17.29 3.87 -16.12
C LYS A 27 16.84 3.90 -14.67
N GLU A 28 15.59 3.55 -14.42
CA GLU A 28 15.03 3.48 -13.06
C GLU A 28 15.70 2.39 -12.25
N SER A 29 15.92 1.19 -12.78
CA SER A 29 16.62 0.10 -12.07
C SER A 29 18.06 0.47 -11.71
N ALA A 30 18.74 1.21 -12.58
CA ALA A 30 20.10 1.70 -12.35
C ALA A 30 20.13 2.83 -11.31
N LEU A 31 19.19 3.78 -11.35
CA LEU A 31 19.12 4.91 -10.41
C LEU A 31 18.52 4.55 -9.05
N SER A 32 17.75 3.47 -9.00
CA SER A 32 17.16 2.93 -7.78
C SER A 32 18.20 2.26 -6.89
N ARG A 33 19.31 1.78 -7.47
CA ARG A 33 20.48 1.34 -6.72
C ARG A 33 21.12 2.45 -5.89
N ASP A 34 20.98 3.71 -6.31
CA ASP A 34 21.49 4.90 -5.59
C ASP A 34 20.46 5.52 -4.60
N ARG A 35 19.21 5.01 -4.54
CA ARG A 35 18.13 5.57 -3.70
C ARG A 35 17.35 4.51 -2.91
N GLY A 36 17.91 3.33 -2.71
CA GLY A 36 17.37 2.27 -1.85
C GLY A 36 16.06 1.59 -2.30
N MET A 37 15.34 2.09 -3.31
CA MET A 37 14.09 1.49 -3.78
C MET A 37 13.96 1.53 -5.31
N SER A 38 13.64 0.38 -5.90
CA SER A 38 13.23 0.19 -7.29
C SER A 38 11.85 0.78 -7.59
N VAL A 39 11.59 0.99 -8.89
CA VAL A 39 10.28 1.39 -9.38
C VAL A 39 9.19 0.38 -9.06
N SER A 40 9.48 -0.91 -9.20
CA SER A 40 8.52 -1.97 -8.90
C SER A 40 8.14 -1.95 -7.42
N GLU A 41 9.12 -1.73 -6.54
CA GLU A 41 8.88 -1.57 -5.09
C GLU A 41 8.06 -0.30 -4.78
N ARG A 42 8.33 0.83 -5.46
CA ARG A 42 7.49 2.04 -5.35
C ARG A 42 6.05 1.79 -5.80
N HIS A 43 5.85 1.04 -6.88
CA HIS A 43 4.52 0.73 -7.40
C HIS A 43 3.74 -0.22 -6.47
N GLU A 44 4.41 -1.25 -5.96
CA GLU A 44 3.84 -2.17 -4.98
C GLU A 44 3.46 -1.44 -3.69
N LEU A 45 4.34 -0.56 -3.21
CA LEU A 45 4.07 0.25 -2.03
C LEU A 45 2.87 1.18 -2.23
N SER A 46 2.81 1.88 -3.36
CA SER A 46 1.65 2.72 -3.71
C SER A 46 0.35 1.91 -3.75
N THR A 47 0.40 0.69 -4.28
CA THR A 47 -0.75 -0.23 -4.29
C THR A 47 -1.18 -0.60 -2.87
N ARG A 48 -0.23 -0.94 -1.99
CA ARG A 48 -0.51 -1.25 -0.58
C ARG A 48 -1.11 -0.05 0.17
N LEU A 49 -0.62 1.16 -0.08
CA LEU A 49 -1.17 2.39 0.50
C LEU A 49 -2.62 2.67 0.04
N HIS A 50 -2.92 2.49 -1.26
CA HIS A 50 -4.29 2.62 -1.75
C HIS A 50 -5.25 1.60 -1.13
N GLN A 51 -4.80 0.36 -0.92
CA GLN A 51 -5.60 -0.67 -0.25
C GLN A 51 -5.87 -0.33 1.22
N LEU A 52 -4.88 0.24 1.92
CA LEU A 52 -5.04 0.73 3.29
C LEU A 52 -6.04 1.89 3.35
N GLN A 53 -5.91 2.87 2.45
CA GLN A 53 -6.86 3.99 2.34
C GLN A 53 -8.29 3.50 2.09
N GLY A 54 -8.48 2.53 1.19
CA GLY A 54 -9.79 1.92 0.93
C GLY A 54 -10.37 1.22 2.15
N SER A 55 -9.53 0.49 2.90
CA SER A 55 -9.95 -0.22 4.12
C SER A 55 -10.40 0.78 5.21
N LEU A 56 -9.66 1.88 5.39
CA LEU A 56 -10.02 2.95 6.32
C LEU A 56 -11.33 3.65 5.93
N ALA A 57 -11.55 3.91 4.64
CA ALA A 57 -12.79 4.49 4.15
C ALA A 57 -14.01 3.58 4.42
N ALA A 58 -13.86 2.27 4.20
CA ALA A 58 -14.90 1.30 4.49
C ALA A 58 -15.24 1.25 6.00
N ILE A 59 -14.22 1.26 6.86
CA ILE A 59 -14.39 1.36 8.31
C ILE A 59 -15.17 2.62 8.69
N GLY A 60 -14.77 3.79 8.18
CA GLY A 60 -15.44 5.06 8.47
C GLY A 60 -16.91 5.04 8.06
N ASN A 61 -17.21 4.45 6.90
CA ASN A 61 -18.58 4.28 6.43
C ASN A 61 -19.40 3.38 7.35
N ASN A 62 -18.84 2.27 7.84
CA ASN A 62 -19.53 1.36 8.77
C ASN A 62 -19.83 2.04 10.10
N ILE A 63 -18.86 2.76 10.68
CA ILE A 63 -19.07 3.53 11.92
C ILE A 63 -20.17 4.58 11.73
N ASN A 64 -20.18 5.28 10.59
CA ASN A 64 -21.19 6.30 10.31
C ASN A 64 -22.59 5.70 10.10
N GLN A 65 -22.69 4.49 9.55
CA GLN A 65 -23.97 3.76 9.44
C GLN A 65 -24.48 3.33 10.83
N LEU A 66 -23.59 2.83 11.69
CA LEU A 66 -23.93 2.45 13.06
C LEU A 66 -24.41 3.65 13.88
N ALA A 67 -23.72 4.78 13.78
CA ALA A 67 -24.14 6.01 14.45
C ALA A 67 -25.54 6.45 13.99
N ARG A 68 -25.82 6.40 12.68
CA ARG A 68 -27.15 6.73 12.15
C ARG A 68 -28.23 5.78 12.65
N ARG A 69 -27.96 4.47 12.70
CA ARG A 69 -28.90 3.48 13.25
C ARG A 69 -29.17 3.68 14.74
N ALA A 70 -28.12 3.86 15.54
CA ALA A 70 -28.26 4.11 16.97
C ALA A 70 -29.03 5.40 17.27
N ASN A 71 -28.80 6.46 16.49
CA ASN A 71 -29.55 7.70 16.61
C ASN A 71 -31.03 7.52 16.22
N ALA A 72 -31.33 6.71 15.19
CA ALA A 72 -32.70 6.44 14.76
C ALA A 72 -33.48 5.57 15.77
N GLU A 73 -32.79 4.65 16.45
CA GLU A 73 -33.39 3.77 17.46
C GLU A 73 -33.44 4.42 18.87
N GLU A 74 -32.85 5.61 19.06
CA GLU A 74 -32.62 6.26 20.37
C GLU A 74 -31.98 5.33 21.42
N ALA A 75 -31.34 4.26 20.97
CA ALA A 75 -30.78 3.22 21.82
C ALA A 75 -29.65 2.49 21.09
N VAL A 76 -28.69 1.98 21.86
CA VAL A 76 -27.71 1.02 21.36
C VAL A 76 -28.23 -0.38 21.64
N THR A 77 -28.84 -1.00 20.64
CA THR A 77 -29.32 -2.38 20.70
C THR A 77 -28.16 -3.39 20.71
N LYS A 78 -28.44 -4.64 21.07
CA LYS A 78 -27.41 -5.70 21.10
C LYS A 78 -26.81 -5.94 19.71
N GLU A 79 -27.65 -5.83 18.69
CA GLU A 79 -27.31 -5.95 17.27
C GLU A 79 -26.34 -4.84 16.86
N ILE A 80 -26.64 -3.58 17.20
CA ILE A 80 -25.75 -2.42 16.95
C ILE A 80 -24.42 -2.60 17.70
N SER A 81 -24.46 -3.06 18.95
CA SER A 81 -23.26 -3.29 19.76
C SER A 81 -22.35 -4.39 19.17
N ALA A 82 -22.93 -5.46 18.63
CA ALA A 82 -22.19 -6.53 17.95
C ALA A 82 -21.54 -6.03 16.65
N GLU A 83 -22.26 -5.25 15.85
CA GLU A 83 -21.76 -4.68 14.60
C GLU A 83 -20.66 -3.61 14.84
N LEU A 84 -20.77 -2.84 15.93
CA LEU A 84 -19.72 -1.94 16.40
C LEU A 84 -18.46 -2.70 16.83
N THR A 85 -18.63 -3.78 17.60
CA THR A 85 -17.51 -4.63 18.04
C THR A 85 -16.79 -5.25 16.84
N HIS A 86 -17.53 -5.71 15.84
CA HIS A 86 -16.96 -6.22 14.59
C HIS A 86 -16.18 -5.14 13.83
N SER A 87 -16.77 -3.95 13.68
CA SER A 87 -16.13 -2.82 13.00
C SER A 87 -14.83 -2.41 13.70
N LEU A 88 -14.82 -2.36 15.04
CA LEU A 88 -13.62 -2.09 15.84
C LEU A 88 -12.54 -3.17 15.68
N ALA A 89 -12.92 -4.43 15.54
CA ALA A 89 -11.97 -5.50 15.26
C ALA A 89 -11.30 -5.32 13.88
N GLN A 90 -12.08 -4.91 12.87
CA GLN A 90 -11.54 -4.60 11.53
C GLN A 90 -10.62 -3.37 11.54
N VAL A 91 -10.94 -2.34 12.33
CA VAL A 91 -10.04 -1.19 12.54
C VAL A 91 -8.70 -1.66 13.07
N ARG A 92 -8.71 -2.42 14.17
CA ARG A 92 -7.47 -2.93 14.80
C ARG A 92 -6.66 -3.80 13.84
N ALA A 93 -7.32 -4.62 13.02
CA ALA A 93 -6.65 -5.44 12.01
C ALA A 93 -6.01 -4.58 10.91
N THR A 94 -6.69 -3.52 10.47
CA THR A 94 -6.15 -2.57 9.48
C THR A 94 -4.96 -1.81 10.05
N MET A 95 -5.03 -1.35 11.30
CA MET A 95 -3.89 -0.65 11.94
C MET A 95 -2.66 -1.56 12.05
N ARG A 96 -2.82 -2.82 12.44
CA ARG A 96 -1.70 -3.78 12.43
C ARG A 96 -1.06 -3.93 11.05
N ARG A 97 -1.86 -4.00 9.99
CA ARG A 97 -1.34 -4.07 8.62
C ARG A 97 -0.59 -2.79 8.19
N ILE A 98 -0.99 -1.64 8.72
CA ILE A 98 -0.26 -0.37 8.52
C ILE A 98 1.09 -0.46 9.25
N ASP A 99 1.06 -0.84 10.53
CA ASP A 99 2.27 -0.97 11.35
C ASP A 99 3.28 -1.94 10.75
N ASP A 100 2.82 -3.07 10.18
CA ASP A 100 3.67 -4.05 9.47
C ASP A 100 4.25 -3.49 8.16
N ALA A 101 3.55 -2.55 7.51
CA ALA A 101 3.99 -1.95 6.26
C ALA A 101 4.92 -0.74 6.47
N LEU A 102 4.83 -0.03 7.60
CA LEU A 102 5.63 1.17 7.90
C LEU A 102 7.16 0.96 7.87
N PRO A 103 7.73 -0.17 8.35
CA PRO A 103 9.16 -0.42 8.24
C PRO A 103 9.65 -0.51 6.79
N SER A 104 8.83 -1.01 5.87
CA SER A 104 9.17 -1.05 4.43
C SER A 104 9.14 0.33 3.76
N LEU A 105 8.58 1.33 4.45
CA LEU A 105 8.52 2.73 4.03
C LEU A 105 9.64 3.58 4.65
N ALA A 106 10.26 3.11 5.74
CA ALA A 106 11.30 3.85 6.42
C ALA A 106 12.59 3.77 5.61
N VAL A 107 12.95 4.88 4.97
CA VAL A 107 14.29 5.09 4.41
C VAL A 107 15.28 5.06 5.58
N SER A 108 16.38 4.31 5.45
CA SER A 108 17.35 4.15 6.53
C SER A 108 17.96 5.52 6.91
N PRO A 109 18.09 5.86 8.21
CA PRO A 109 18.62 7.17 8.64
C PRO A 109 20.05 7.46 8.16
N GLU A 110 20.83 6.44 7.78
CA GLU A 110 22.19 6.59 7.26
C GLU A 110 22.28 7.40 5.95
N GLU A 111 21.18 7.60 5.22
CA GLU A 111 21.16 8.34 3.96
C GLU A 111 20.82 9.84 4.11
N ALA A 112 20.32 10.27 5.29
CA ALA A 112 19.94 11.66 5.52
C ALA A 112 21.13 12.58 5.86
N ASP A 113 22.23 12.01 6.36
CA ASP A 113 23.43 12.74 6.81
C ASP A 113 24.55 12.78 5.75
N ALA A 114 24.30 12.22 4.56
CA ALA A 114 25.27 12.14 3.45
C ALA A 114 25.07 13.20 2.35
N THR A 115 24.24 14.22 2.56
CA THR A 115 24.05 15.35 1.62
C THR A 115 24.52 16.66 2.25
#